data_AF-A0A1F4N870-F1
#
_entry.id   AF-A0A1F4N870-F1
#
_cell.length_a   1.000
_cell.length_b   1.000
_cell.length_c   1.000
_cell.angle_alpha   90.00
_cell.angle_beta   90.00
_cell.angle_gamma   90.00
#
_symmetry.space_group_name_H-M   'P 1'
#
loop_
_entity.id
_entity.type
_entity.pdbx_description
1 polymer ?
#
loop_
_entity_poly.entity_id
_entity_poly.type
_entity_poly.pdbx_seq_one_letter_code
_entity_poly.pdbx_strand_id
1 'polypeptide(L)'
;MKIISFIIQKGGCGKTTTTVNTAGYLALNGYKVLCVDMDPQGNLTQHFGYDNESLDRTILNLFQKSASFEEVVLKREEFLHILPNNIDTAAAEITLQKSMSREYLLRDVLSSLNNEYDFVFIDCPPTLGLFSINALAASHEFVLIVSPEFFPMKAIKPLYETYCMVKNRLNHSLQFNGIMLTMCDFRTRHSQEVLQILKKNFPHKLYKSYIRNNVSLKEASSYGQTIFEHNPASVGAFDYQNFSEEFIRDHHKNKAKRDYYQQKFDSLSQDQQNQIMNFAQRNLSLFIKNGLEKLPENTVIREAFLIERNKVMEKIFPYRTNVLIGSSP
;
A
#
# COMPACT_ATOMS: atom_id res chain seq x y z
N MET A 1 6.70 -7.42 -11.21
CA MET A 1 6.93 -6.82 -9.89
C MET A 1 7.27 -5.34 -9.99
N LYS A 2 6.53 -4.49 -9.26
CA LYS A 2 6.85 -3.08 -9.03
C LYS A 2 7.09 -2.86 -7.54
N ILE A 3 8.21 -2.24 -7.17
CA ILE A 3 8.57 -1.99 -5.76
C ILE A 3 8.42 -0.50 -5.46
N ILE A 4 7.60 -0.17 -4.48
CA ILE A 4 7.28 1.21 -4.10
C ILE A 4 7.49 1.40 -2.60
N SER A 5 8.28 2.41 -2.22
CA SER A 5 8.40 2.85 -0.84
C SER A 5 7.38 3.93 -0.50
N PHE A 6 6.67 3.77 0.61
CA PHE A 6 5.93 4.87 1.25
C PHE A 6 6.83 5.54 2.27
N ILE A 7 7.13 6.82 2.04
CA ILE A 7 8.08 7.60 2.85
C ILE A 7 7.36 8.76 3.49
N ILE A 8 7.81 9.11 4.69
CA ILE A 8 7.25 10.18 5.48
C ILE A 8 8.31 11.21 5.83
N GLN A 9 7.85 12.40 6.21
CA GLN A 9 8.68 13.49 6.69
C GLN A 9 8.73 13.55 8.24
N LYS A 10 7.75 12.95 8.94
CA LYS A 10 7.63 12.93 10.41
C LYS A 10 6.69 11.80 10.86
N GLY A 11 6.91 11.19 12.02
CA GLY A 11 6.03 10.13 12.54
C GLY A 11 4.55 10.57 12.64
N GLY A 12 3.62 9.66 12.33
CA GLY A 12 2.18 9.87 12.54
C GLY A 12 1.35 10.37 11.33
N CYS A 13 1.94 10.64 10.16
CA CYS A 13 1.17 11.09 8.97
C CYS A 13 0.45 9.98 8.19
N GLY A 14 0.23 8.79 8.77
CA GLY A 14 -0.58 7.73 8.12
C GLY A 14 0.11 6.94 7.01
N LYS A 15 1.46 6.86 7.02
CA LYS A 15 2.25 6.04 6.09
C LYS A 15 1.92 4.56 6.19
N THR A 16 2.02 3.97 7.38
CA THR A 16 1.66 2.56 7.62
C THR A 16 0.21 2.28 7.25
N THR A 17 -0.71 3.16 7.67
CA THR A 17 -2.12 3.10 7.26
C THR A 17 -2.30 3.11 5.74
N THR A 18 -1.51 3.92 5.03
CA THR A 18 -1.55 3.98 3.57
C THR A 18 -1.00 2.71 2.94
N THR A 19 0.12 2.19 3.45
CA THR A 19 0.69 0.92 3.02
C THR A 19 -0.34 -0.21 3.13
N VAL A 20 -0.94 -0.38 4.32
CA VAL A 20 -1.91 -1.44 4.60
C VAL A 20 -3.13 -1.34 3.71
N ASN A 21 -3.75 -0.17 3.64
CA ASN A 21 -5.03 -0.03 2.95
C ASN A 21 -4.87 -0.05 1.44
N THR A 22 -3.78 0.50 0.90
CA THR A 22 -3.48 0.37 -0.53
C THR A 22 -3.24 -1.10 -0.90
N ALA A 23 -2.46 -1.82 -0.08
CA ALA A 23 -2.22 -3.25 -0.27
C ALA A 23 -3.51 -4.06 -0.19
N GLY A 24 -4.35 -3.81 0.82
CA GLY A 24 -5.65 -4.45 0.99
C GLY A 24 -6.56 -4.26 -0.22
N TYR A 25 -6.66 -3.02 -0.74
CA TYR A 25 -7.46 -2.76 -1.94
C TYR A 25 -6.91 -3.49 -3.18
N LEU A 26 -5.60 -3.45 -3.40
CA LEU A 26 -4.97 -4.10 -4.55
C LEU A 26 -5.11 -5.63 -4.47
N ALA A 27 -4.91 -6.22 -3.30
CA ALA A 27 -5.08 -7.65 -3.06
C ALA A 27 -6.52 -8.09 -3.27
N LEU A 28 -7.49 -7.30 -2.78
CA LEU A 28 -8.90 -7.50 -3.11
C LEU A 28 -9.08 -7.50 -4.62
N ASN A 29 -8.43 -6.60 -5.36
CA ASN A 29 -8.50 -6.51 -6.83
C ASN A 29 -7.67 -7.58 -7.59
N GLY A 30 -7.16 -8.61 -6.92
CA GLY A 30 -6.46 -9.74 -7.55
C GLY A 30 -4.99 -9.49 -7.87
N TYR A 31 -4.41 -8.37 -7.41
CA TYR A 31 -2.98 -8.17 -7.48
C TYR A 31 -2.28 -8.92 -6.35
N LYS A 32 -1.22 -9.65 -6.64
CA LYS A 32 -0.41 -10.26 -5.59
C LYS A 32 0.53 -9.21 -4.99
N VAL A 33 0.30 -8.86 -3.72
CA VAL A 33 1.00 -7.77 -3.03
C VAL A 33 1.85 -8.30 -1.88
N LEU A 34 3.10 -7.83 -1.80
CA LEU A 34 3.97 -8.00 -0.63
C LEU A 34 4.11 -6.67 0.11
N CYS A 35 3.78 -6.64 1.39
CA CYS A 35 4.08 -5.55 2.30
C CYS A 35 5.38 -5.83 3.05
N VAL A 36 6.30 -4.88 3.09
CA VAL A 36 7.59 -5.02 3.78
C VAL A 36 7.66 -3.99 4.90
N ASP A 37 7.75 -4.47 6.13
CA ASP A 37 7.97 -3.61 7.29
C ASP A 37 9.47 -3.30 7.43
N MET A 38 9.86 -2.04 7.23
CA MET A 38 11.25 -1.60 7.41
C MET A 38 11.40 -0.71 8.65
N ASP A 39 10.33 -0.47 9.40
CA ASP A 39 10.37 0.29 10.64
C ASP A 39 10.61 -0.67 11.81
N PRO A 40 11.71 -0.52 12.58
CA PRO A 40 11.94 -1.37 13.75
C PRO A 40 10.81 -1.32 14.79
N GLN A 41 9.94 -0.32 14.75
CA GLN A 41 8.74 -0.32 15.61
C GLN A 41 7.73 -1.41 15.24
N GLY A 42 7.83 -1.98 14.03
CA GLY A 42 6.95 -3.07 13.58
C GLY A 42 5.49 -2.68 13.41
N ASN A 43 5.20 -1.39 13.19
CA ASN A 43 3.83 -0.87 13.12
C ASN A 43 3.03 -1.50 11.97
N LEU A 44 3.67 -1.83 10.84
CA LEU A 44 2.99 -2.49 9.72
C LEU A 44 2.61 -3.91 10.11
N THR A 45 3.55 -4.62 10.74
CA THR A 45 3.37 -5.98 11.24
C THR A 45 2.18 -6.05 12.21
N GLN A 46 2.14 -5.15 13.19
CA GLN A 46 1.04 -5.03 14.15
C GLN A 46 -0.29 -4.65 13.49
N HIS A 47 -0.29 -3.74 12.52
CA HIS A 47 -1.51 -3.31 11.83
C HIS A 47 -2.17 -4.47 11.07
N PHE A 48 -1.40 -5.47 10.62
CA PHE A 48 -1.97 -6.67 10.00
C PHE A 48 -2.46 -7.73 11.00
N GLY A 49 -2.36 -7.44 12.31
CA GLY A 49 -2.84 -8.31 13.39
C GLY A 49 -1.80 -9.28 13.92
N TYR A 50 -0.52 -9.13 13.55
CA TYR A 50 0.55 -9.96 14.08
C TYR A 50 1.22 -9.29 15.27
N ASP A 51 1.34 -10.02 16.37
CA ASP A 51 2.16 -9.59 17.49
C ASP A 51 3.64 -9.71 17.11
N ASN A 52 4.30 -8.57 16.93
CA ASN A 52 5.68 -8.50 16.49
C ASN A 52 6.71 -8.88 17.57
N GLU A 53 6.32 -8.92 18.84
CA GLU A 53 7.19 -9.36 19.94
C GLU A 53 7.33 -10.89 20.01
N SER A 54 6.32 -11.62 19.51
CA SER A 54 6.30 -13.09 19.53
C SER A 54 6.74 -13.75 18.21
N LEU A 55 7.19 -12.96 17.23
CA LEU A 55 7.67 -13.52 15.95
C LEU A 55 9.07 -14.13 16.10
N ASP A 56 9.17 -15.43 15.81
CA ASP A 56 10.44 -16.17 15.81
C ASP A 56 11.42 -15.67 14.73
N ARG A 57 10.88 -15.18 13.61
CA ARG A 57 11.65 -14.75 12.44
C ARG A 57 11.08 -13.50 11.83
N THR A 58 11.97 -12.56 11.53
CA THR A 58 11.65 -11.28 10.90
C THR A 58 12.58 -10.98 9.75
N ILE A 59 12.39 -9.83 9.11
CA ILE A 59 13.27 -9.33 8.06
C ILE A 59 14.75 -9.27 8.49
N LEU A 60 15.03 -9.17 9.80
CA LEU A 60 16.39 -9.24 10.32
C LEU A 60 17.10 -10.55 9.94
N ASN A 61 16.40 -11.68 10.03
CA ASN A 61 16.96 -12.99 9.69
C ASN A 61 17.34 -13.07 8.20
N LEU A 62 16.57 -12.41 7.33
CA LEU A 62 16.90 -12.31 5.91
C LEU A 62 18.16 -11.47 5.70
N PHE A 63 18.29 -10.34 6.40
CA PHE A 63 19.50 -9.50 6.33
C PHE A 63 20.75 -10.22 6.84
N GLN A 64 20.59 -11.08 7.84
CA GLN A 64 21.66 -11.91 8.39
C GLN A 64 21.90 -13.20 7.60
N LYS A 65 21.06 -13.50 6.60
CA LYS A 65 21.08 -14.74 5.83
C LYS A 65 20.96 -16.00 6.71
N SER A 66 20.22 -15.90 7.81
CA SER A 66 19.96 -16.99 8.76
C SER A 66 18.63 -17.70 8.53
N ALA A 67 17.80 -17.20 7.61
CA ALA A 67 16.57 -17.83 7.14
C ALA A 67 16.32 -17.53 5.65
N SER A 68 15.55 -18.38 4.99
CA SER A 68 15.02 -18.16 3.64
C SER A 68 13.81 -17.22 3.65
N PHE A 69 13.42 -16.68 2.49
CA PHE A 69 12.25 -15.80 2.39
C PHE A 69 10.96 -16.52 2.80
N GLU A 70 10.81 -17.78 2.39
CA GLU A 70 9.65 -18.62 2.65
C GLU A 70 9.45 -18.91 4.15
N GLU A 71 10.55 -18.93 4.91
CA GLU A 71 10.57 -19.12 6.35
C GLU A 71 10.19 -17.88 7.15
N VAL A 72 10.20 -16.70 6.52
CA VAL A 72 9.99 -15.40 7.17
C VAL A 72 8.67 -14.76 6.74
N VAL A 73 8.26 -14.95 5.49
CA VAL A 73 7.06 -14.30 4.93
C VAL A 73 5.79 -14.81 5.60
N LEU A 74 4.96 -13.89 6.07
CA LEU A 74 3.63 -14.16 6.61
C LEU A 74 2.59 -14.03 5.52
N LYS A 75 1.89 -15.13 5.20
CA LYS A 75 0.79 -15.13 4.23
C LYS A 75 -0.51 -14.74 4.92
N ARG A 76 -0.80 -13.43 4.98
CA ARG A 76 -2.05 -12.93 5.59
C ARG A 76 -3.28 -13.41 4.84
N GLU A 77 -3.22 -13.33 3.52
CA GLU A 77 -4.23 -13.82 2.57
C GLU A 77 -3.52 -14.32 1.30
N GLU A 78 -4.23 -15.04 0.43
CA GLU A 78 -3.69 -15.57 -0.84
C GLU A 78 -2.94 -14.53 -1.69
N PHE A 79 -3.44 -13.28 -1.71
CA PHE A 79 -2.89 -12.19 -2.52
C PHE A 79 -2.21 -11.10 -1.69
N LEU A 80 -2.08 -11.28 -0.37
CA LEU A 80 -1.51 -10.29 0.52
C LEU A 80 -0.55 -10.94 1.51
N HIS A 81 0.73 -10.71 1.31
CA HIS A 81 1.79 -11.24 2.14
C HIS A 81 2.56 -10.11 2.83
N ILE A 82 3.25 -10.45 3.91
CA ILE A 82 3.98 -9.49 4.73
C ILE A 82 5.37 -10.04 5.04
N LEU A 83 6.41 -9.23 4.86
CA LEU A 83 7.69 -9.41 5.53
C LEU A 83 7.66 -8.63 6.84
N PRO A 84 7.56 -9.33 7.99
CA PRO A 84 7.39 -8.68 9.26
C PRO A 84 8.70 -8.11 9.80
N ASN A 85 8.57 -7.18 10.75
CA ASN A 85 9.68 -6.58 11.47
C ASN A 85 9.35 -6.39 12.95
N ASN A 86 10.39 -6.33 13.77
CA ASN A 86 10.32 -6.10 15.20
C ASN A 86 11.50 -5.23 15.69
N ILE A 87 11.52 -4.95 16.98
CA ILE A 87 12.47 -4.05 17.63
C ILE A 87 13.93 -4.53 17.54
N ASP A 88 14.15 -5.83 17.33
CA ASP A 88 15.50 -6.41 17.23
C ASP A 88 16.30 -5.82 16.07
N THR A 89 15.63 -5.37 14.99
CA THR A 89 16.33 -4.67 13.90
C THR A 89 16.97 -3.36 14.36
N ALA A 90 16.39 -2.64 15.32
CA ALA A 90 17.02 -1.45 15.89
C ALA A 90 18.31 -1.80 16.65
N ALA A 91 18.28 -2.88 17.43
CA ALA A 91 19.48 -3.36 18.14
C ALA A 91 20.56 -3.84 17.17
N ALA A 92 20.16 -4.48 16.07
CA ALA A 92 21.08 -4.96 15.04
C ALA A 92 21.62 -3.86 14.12
N GLU A 93 21.06 -2.64 14.13
CA GLU A 93 21.43 -1.58 13.20
C GLU A 93 22.93 -1.25 13.26
N ILE A 94 23.53 -1.19 14.45
CA ILE A 94 24.97 -0.91 14.62
C ILE A 94 25.83 -1.97 13.94
N THR A 95 25.41 -3.24 14.02
CA THR A 95 26.12 -4.37 13.40
C THR A 95 25.91 -4.37 11.88
N LEU A 96 24.67 -4.15 11.43
CA LEU A 96 24.35 -4.04 10.00
C LEU A 96 25.09 -2.87 9.35
N GLN A 97 25.29 -1.76 10.06
CA GLN A 97 26.08 -0.63 9.59
C GLN A 97 27.55 -0.98 9.30
N LYS A 98 28.10 -2.05 9.90
CA LYS A 98 29.48 -2.49 9.61
C LYS A 98 29.55 -3.48 8.44
N SER A 99 28.41 -3.95 7.95
CA SER A 99 28.35 -4.93 6.87
C SER A 99 28.74 -4.32 5.53
N MET A 100 29.44 -5.08 4.70
CA MET A 100 29.70 -4.70 3.32
C MET A 100 28.37 -4.60 2.56
N SER A 101 28.21 -3.59 1.70
CA SER A 101 26.99 -3.41 0.90
C SER A 101 25.70 -3.29 1.73
N ARG A 102 25.80 -2.79 2.97
CA ARG A 102 24.69 -2.60 3.91
C ARG A 102 23.49 -1.82 3.35
N GLU A 103 23.70 -0.99 2.34
CA GLU A 103 22.66 -0.20 1.67
C GLU A 103 21.76 -1.05 0.76
N TYR A 104 22.14 -2.29 0.49
CA TYR A 104 21.48 -3.16 -0.50
C TYR A 104 20.84 -4.42 0.09
N LEU A 105 20.80 -4.55 1.41
CA LEU A 105 20.27 -5.74 2.10
C LEU A 105 18.85 -6.08 1.62
N LEU A 106 17.94 -5.10 1.59
CA LEU A 106 16.58 -5.33 1.12
C LEU A 106 16.52 -5.63 -0.39
N ARG A 107 17.36 -4.97 -1.19
CA ARG A 107 17.40 -5.20 -2.64
C ARG A 107 17.80 -6.62 -2.95
N ASP A 108 18.80 -7.16 -2.24
CA ASP A 108 19.27 -8.52 -2.42
C ASP A 108 18.16 -9.52 -2.06
N VAL A 109 17.44 -9.30 -0.95
CA VAL A 109 16.25 -10.09 -0.57
C VAL A 109 15.20 -10.06 -1.68
N LEU A 110 14.75 -8.88 -2.11
CA LEU A 110 13.66 -8.75 -3.08
C LEU A 110 14.05 -9.21 -4.50
N SER A 111 15.33 -9.17 -4.86
CA SER A 111 15.81 -9.65 -6.17
C SER A 111 15.63 -11.17 -6.36
N SER A 112 15.57 -11.94 -5.26
CA SER A 112 15.39 -13.39 -5.29
C SER A 112 13.96 -13.84 -5.60
N LEU A 113 12.98 -12.94 -5.53
CA LEU A 113 11.55 -13.26 -5.63
C LEU A 113 11.03 -13.53 -7.05
N ASN A 114 11.89 -13.49 -8.08
CA ASN A 114 11.58 -13.90 -9.46
C ASN A 114 10.25 -13.36 -10.05
N ASN A 115 9.84 -12.14 -9.67
CA ASN A 115 8.56 -11.53 -10.06
C ASN A 115 7.28 -12.24 -9.57
N GLU A 116 7.33 -12.95 -8.44
CA GLU A 116 6.17 -13.60 -7.83
C GLU A 116 5.05 -12.60 -7.45
N TYR A 117 5.40 -11.35 -7.18
CA TYR A 117 4.47 -10.28 -6.79
C TYR A 117 4.25 -9.28 -7.92
N ASP A 118 3.01 -8.81 -8.06
CA ASP A 118 2.68 -7.68 -8.91
C ASP A 118 3.26 -6.39 -8.30
N PHE A 119 3.02 -6.19 -6.99
CA PHE A 119 3.46 -5.03 -6.23
C PHE A 119 4.16 -5.42 -4.93
N VAL A 120 5.21 -4.67 -4.58
CA VAL A 120 5.86 -4.71 -3.27
C VAL A 120 5.79 -3.30 -2.69
N PHE A 121 5.16 -3.18 -1.51
CA PHE A 121 5.04 -1.92 -0.78
C PHE A 121 5.92 -1.94 0.45
N ILE A 122 6.85 -0.99 0.54
CA ILE A 122 7.79 -0.89 1.65
C ILE A 122 7.34 0.23 2.59
N ASP A 123 7.07 -0.12 3.84
CA ASP A 123 6.74 0.81 4.92
C ASP A 123 8.03 1.30 5.59
N CYS A 124 8.51 2.48 5.23
CA CYS A 124 9.79 3.00 5.72
C CYS A 124 9.70 3.55 7.17
N PRO A 125 10.78 3.58 7.96
CA PRO A 125 10.78 4.29 9.23
C PRO A 125 10.68 5.82 9.05
N PRO A 126 10.34 6.58 10.12
CA PRO A 126 10.24 8.05 10.05
C PRO A 126 11.60 8.75 9.98
N THR A 127 12.71 8.02 10.08
CA THR A 127 14.08 8.53 10.01
C THR A 127 14.69 8.23 8.64
N LEU A 128 15.58 9.10 8.15
CA LEU A 128 16.32 8.90 6.89
C LEU A 128 17.64 8.13 7.12
N GLY A 129 17.58 7.08 7.96
CA GLY A 129 18.73 6.23 8.33
C GLY A 129 18.94 5.03 7.41
N LEU A 130 19.66 4.01 7.90
CA LEU A 130 20.06 2.83 7.12
C LEU A 130 18.87 2.12 6.46
N PHE A 131 17.78 1.93 7.21
CA PHE A 131 16.60 1.21 6.73
C PHE A 131 15.83 1.98 5.65
N SER A 132 15.72 3.30 5.77
CA SER A 132 15.15 4.15 4.71
C SER A 132 16.02 4.18 3.45
N ILE A 133 17.35 4.16 3.60
CA ILE A 133 18.27 4.03 2.47
C ILE A 133 18.09 2.68 1.78
N ASN A 134 17.99 1.57 2.53
CA ASN A 134 17.72 0.23 1.99
C ASN A 134 16.39 0.19 1.22
N ALA A 135 15.33 0.76 1.79
CA ALA A 135 14.03 0.83 1.16
C ALA A 135 14.07 1.56 -0.19
N LEU A 136 14.74 2.72 -0.23
CA LEU A 136 14.92 3.50 -1.46
C LEU A 136 15.86 2.83 -2.48
N ALA A 137 16.92 2.16 -2.02
CA ALA A 137 17.84 1.43 -2.88
C ALA A 137 17.19 0.22 -3.55
N ALA A 138 16.20 -0.40 -2.89
CA ALA A 138 15.41 -1.51 -3.42
C ALA A 138 14.21 -1.06 -4.27
N SER A 139 13.76 0.19 -4.11
CA SER A 139 12.53 0.67 -4.75
C SER A 139 12.70 1.09 -6.21
N HIS A 140 11.68 0.84 -7.01
CA HIS A 140 11.58 1.48 -8.33
C HIS A 140 11.10 2.92 -8.18
N GLU A 141 10.16 3.13 -7.26
CA GLU A 141 9.56 4.44 -7.02
C GLU A 141 9.30 4.68 -5.54
N PHE A 142 9.08 5.93 -5.15
CA PHE A 142 8.59 6.25 -3.82
C PHE A 142 7.46 7.27 -3.85
N VAL A 143 6.54 7.13 -2.90
CA VAL A 143 5.43 8.05 -2.65
C VAL A 143 5.68 8.75 -1.32
N LEU A 144 5.61 10.07 -1.33
CA LEU A 144 5.72 10.89 -0.13
C LEU A 144 4.34 11.06 0.52
N ILE A 145 4.21 10.59 1.76
CA ILE A 145 3.00 10.74 2.56
C ILE A 145 3.08 12.04 3.37
N VAL A 146 2.09 12.92 3.19
CA VAL A 146 2.04 14.24 3.82
C VAL A 146 0.70 14.44 4.51
N SER A 147 0.76 14.78 5.80
CA SER A 147 -0.39 15.34 6.52
C SER A 147 -0.25 16.86 6.61
N PRO A 148 -1.25 17.66 6.17
CA PRO A 148 -1.16 19.11 6.25
C PRO A 148 -0.90 19.66 7.64
N GLU A 149 -1.48 19.05 8.69
CA GLU A 149 -1.28 19.45 10.09
C GLU A 149 0.18 19.34 10.55
N PHE A 150 0.94 18.44 9.93
CA PHE A 150 2.30 18.10 10.33
C PHE A 150 3.31 18.40 9.23
N PHE A 151 3.04 19.36 8.34
CA PHE A 151 3.90 19.67 7.20
C PHE A 151 4.80 20.90 7.45
N PRO A 152 5.94 20.77 8.15
CA PRO A 152 6.94 21.80 8.13
C PRO A 152 7.62 21.75 6.76
N MET A 153 7.40 22.73 5.89
CA MET A 153 8.13 22.88 4.61
C MET A 153 9.65 22.60 4.72
N LYS A 154 10.24 22.86 5.91
CA LYS A 154 11.64 22.60 6.25
C LYS A 154 12.10 21.14 6.06
N ALA A 155 11.25 20.13 6.26
CA ALA A 155 11.71 18.74 6.19
C ALA A 155 11.61 18.10 4.78
N ILE A 156 11.18 18.85 3.76
CA ILE A 156 11.29 18.42 2.35
C ILE A 156 12.75 18.39 1.91
N LYS A 157 13.56 19.34 2.40
CA LYS A 157 14.96 19.49 2.00
C LYS A 157 15.81 18.25 2.36
N PRO A 158 15.83 17.74 3.60
CA PRO A 158 16.57 16.53 3.94
C PRO A 158 16.13 15.29 3.15
N LEU A 159 14.82 15.16 2.87
CA LEU A 159 14.29 14.10 2.03
C LEU A 159 14.81 14.21 0.60
N TYR A 160 14.80 15.41 0.02
CA TYR A 160 15.30 15.66 -1.33
C TYR A 160 16.80 15.40 -1.45
N GLU A 161 17.59 15.80 -0.45
CA GLU A 161 19.03 15.52 -0.37
C GLU A 161 19.29 14.01 -0.30
N THR A 162 18.53 13.29 0.52
CA THR A 162 18.61 11.83 0.64
C THR A 162 18.23 11.15 -0.67
N TYR A 163 17.13 11.59 -1.30
CA TYR A 163 16.71 11.10 -2.61
C TYR A 163 17.80 11.30 -3.67
N CYS A 164 18.38 12.50 -3.77
CA CYS A 164 19.46 12.79 -4.71
C CYS A 164 20.67 11.89 -4.45
N MET A 165 21.05 11.68 -3.19
CA MET A 165 22.15 10.80 -2.81
C MET A 165 21.89 9.36 -3.24
N VAL A 166 20.72 8.79 -2.90
CA VAL A 166 20.36 7.42 -3.28
C VAL A 166 20.30 7.29 -4.79
N LYS A 167 19.64 8.22 -5.48
CA LYS A 167 19.52 8.20 -6.94
C LYS A 167 20.86 8.26 -7.65
N ASN A 168 21.80 9.07 -7.15
CA ASN A 168 23.08 9.26 -7.83
C ASN A 168 24.15 8.22 -7.47
N ARG A 169 23.97 7.47 -6.38
CA ARG A 169 25.02 6.56 -5.87
C ARG A 169 24.59 5.10 -5.73
N LEU A 170 23.30 4.86 -5.47
CA LEU A 170 22.82 3.53 -5.05
C LEU A 170 21.76 2.96 -6.02
N ASN A 171 20.88 3.80 -6.55
CA ASN A 171 19.78 3.39 -7.42
C ASN A 171 19.41 4.49 -8.43
N HIS A 172 20.09 4.49 -9.58
CA HIS A 172 19.87 5.45 -10.67
C HIS A 172 18.46 5.41 -11.27
N SER A 173 17.76 4.27 -11.13
CA SER A 173 16.42 4.09 -11.66
C SER A 173 15.31 4.64 -10.75
N LEU A 174 15.63 5.01 -9.50
CA LEU A 174 14.65 5.48 -8.52
C LEU A 174 13.88 6.70 -9.04
N GLN A 175 12.56 6.61 -9.03
CA GLN A 175 11.67 7.69 -9.44
C GLN A 175 10.86 8.23 -8.26
N PHE A 176 10.71 9.55 -8.23
CA PHE A 176 9.71 10.16 -7.36
C PHE A 176 8.35 10.00 -8.01
N ASN A 177 7.50 9.14 -7.46
CA ASN A 177 6.18 8.87 -8.02
C ASN A 177 5.27 10.08 -7.79
N GLY A 178 5.06 10.44 -6.52
CA GLY A 178 4.19 11.56 -6.15
C GLY A 178 4.04 11.77 -4.64
N ILE A 179 3.12 12.67 -4.30
CA ILE A 179 2.78 13.12 -2.95
C ILE A 179 1.33 12.75 -2.70
N MET A 180 1.10 11.92 -1.67
CA MET A 180 -0.23 11.57 -1.22
C MET A 180 -0.56 12.34 0.06
N LEU A 181 -1.70 13.01 0.04
CA LEU A 181 -2.20 13.79 1.17
C LEU A 181 -3.06 12.91 2.08
N THR A 182 -2.77 12.93 3.38
CA THR A 182 -3.48 12.16 4.40
C THR A 182 -3.98 13.05 5.53
N MET A 183 -4.93 12.54 6.32
CA MET A 183 -5.49 13.23 7.48
C MET A 183 -5.98 14.65 7.16
N CYS A 184 -6.53 14.85 5.97
CA CYS A 184 -6.89 16.17 5.47
C CYS A 184 -8.21 16.67 6.09
N ASP A 185 -8.22 17.92 6.56
CA ASP A 185 -9.44 18.68 6.84
C ASP A 185 -9.42 20.03 6.09
N PHE A 186 -9.98 20.03 4.88
CA PHE A 186 -10.04 21.22 4.02
C PHE A 186 -11.05 22.28 4.48
N ARG A 187 -11.74 22.09 5.61
CA ARG A 187 -12.46 23.18 6.28
C ARG A 187 -11.50 24.15 6.97
N THR A 188 -10.28 23.70 7.25
CA THR A 188 -9.23 24.52 7.89
C THR A 188 -8.45 25.30 6.84
N ARG A 189 -8.16 26.57 7.16
CA ARG A 189 -7.31 27.43 6.32
C ARG A 189 -5.90 26.85 6.15
N HIS A 190 -5.34 26.26 7.20
CA HIS A 190 -3.99 25.68 7.16
C HIS A 190 -3.88 24.54 6.14
N SER A 191 -4.83 23.60 6.11
CA SER A 191 -4.82 22.51 5.14
C SER A 191 -4.93 23.01 3.70
N GLN A 192 -5.71 24.07 3.48
CA GLN A 192 -5.81 24.73 2.17
C GLN A 192 -4.49 25.40 1.78
N GLU A 193 -3.83 26.11 2.69
CA GLU A 193 -2.53 26.75 2.43
C GLU A 193 -1.46 25.73 2.06
N VAL A 194 -1.35 24.62 2.80
CA VAL A 194 -0.42 23.52 2.48
C VAL A 194 -0.72 22.93 1.10
N LEU A 195 -2.00 22.69 0.79
CA LEU A 195 -2.40 22.19 -0.53
C LEU A 195 -1.97 23.14 -1.66
N GLN A 196 -2.15 24.45 -1.49
CA GLN A 196 -1.74 25.44 -2.50
C GLN A 196 -0.22 25.48 -2.69
N ILE A 197 0.54 25.39 -1.59
CA ILE A 197 2.00 25.33 -1.64
C ILE A 197 2.46 24.07 -2.40
N LEU A 198 1.87 22.92 -2.10
CA LEU A 198 2.20 21.66 -2.77
C LEU A 198 1.80 21.69 -4.25
N LYS A 199 0.63 22.21 -4.59
CA LYS A 199 0.21 22.40 -6.00
C LYS A 199 1.15 23.31 -6.77
N LYS A 200 1.63 24.40 -6.14
CA LYS A 200 2.56 25.34 -6.77
C LYS A 200 3.94 24.72 -7.01
N ASN A 201 4.47 23.96 -6.06
CA ASN A 201 5.83 23.42 -6.13
C ASN A 201 5.91 22.04 -6.81
N PHE A 202 4.82 21.27 -6.79
CA PHE A 202 4.75 19.87 -7.25
C PHE A 202 3.50 19.58 -8.10
N PRO A 203 3.17 20.40 -9.12
CA PRO A 203 1.87 20.34 -9.82
C PRO A 203 1.56 18.99 -10.48
N HIS A 204 2.59 18.28 -10.97
CA HIS A 204 2.44 16.97 -11.64
C HIS A 204 2.84 15.80 -10.76
N LYS A 205 3.07 16.05 -9.46
CA LYS A 205 3.46 15.03 -8.49
C LYS A 205 2.48 14.94 -7.34
N LEU A 206 1.42 15.74 -7.31
CA LEU A 206 0.37 15.64 -6.31
C LEU A 206 -0.73 14.70 -6.82
N TYR A 207 -1.05 13.67 -6.04
CA TYR A 207 -2.23 12.84 -6.29
C TYR A 207 -3.51 13.68 -6.19
N LYS A 208 -4.49 13.40 -7.04
CA LYS A 208 -5.80 14.08 -7.01
C LYS A 208 -6.64 13.61 -5.82
N SER A 209 -6.52 12.33 -5.49
CA SER A 209 -7.08 11.73 -4.29
C SER A 209 -6.36 12.19 -3.02
N TYR A 210 -7.08 12.15 -1.89
CA TYR A 210 -6.55 12.46 -0.57
C TYR A 210 -7.32 11.65 0.47
N ILE A 211 -6.70 11.38 1.62
CA ILE A 211 -7.33 10.69 2.75
C ILE A 211 -7.80 11.71 3.78
N ARG A 212 -9.10 11.70 4.09
CA ARG A 212 -9.69 12.51 5.17
C ARG A 212 -9.37 11.92 6.54
N ASN A 213 -9.42 12.76 7.57
CA ASN A 213 -9.36 12.26 8.94
C ASN A 213 -10.60 11.39 9.23
N ASN A 214 -10.37 10.15 9.67
CA ASN A 214 -11.42 9.16 9.85
C ASN A 214 -11.11 8.25 11.05
N VAL A 215 -12.07 8.11 11.97
CA VAL A 215 -11.91 7.30 13.19
C VAL A 215 -11.81 5.81 12.87
N SER A 216 -12.57 5.32 11.89
CA SER A 216 -12.56 3.91 11.48
C SER A 216 -11.20 3.46 10.93
N LEU A 217 -10.36 4.36 10.41
CA LEU A 217 -8.97 4.02 10.06
C LEU A 217 -8.10 3.74 11.29
N LYS A 218 -8.34 4.42 12.40
CA LYS A 218 -7.64 4.18 13.67
C LYS A 218 -8.13 2.87 14.30
N GLU A 219 -9.44 2.65 14.29
CA GLU A 219 -10.05 1.42 14.78
C GLU A 219 -9.55 0.21 13.98
N ALA A 220 -9.56 0.26 12.65
CA ALA A 220 -9.05 -0.80 11.79
C ALA A 220 -7.62 -1.20 12.16
N SER A 221 -6.73 -0.21 12.36
CA SER A 221 -5.36 -0.44 12.82
C SER A 221 -5.29 -1.17 14.16
N SER A 222 -6.13 -0.78 15.13
CA SER A 222 -6.16 -1.40 16.46
C SER A 222 -6.72 -2.82 16.44
N TYR A 223 -7.56 -3.16 15.46
CA TYR A 223 -8.14 -4.49 15.29
C TYR A 223 -7.30 -5.42 14.40
N GLY A 224 -6.14 -4.97 13.89
CA GLY A 224 -5.32 -5.80 13.00
C GLY A 224 -5.97 -6.00 11.61
N GLN A 225 -6.75 -5.02 11.16
CA GLN A 225 -7.59 -5.10 9.97
C GLN A 225 -7.27 -3.98 8.98
N THR A 226 -7.46 -4.25 7.71
CA THR A 226 -7.62 -3.22 6.68
C THR A 226 -8.95 -2.48 6.88
N ILE A 227 -9.07 -1.28 6.34
CA ILE A 227 -10.32 -0.51 6.39
C ILE A 227 -11.47 -1.20 5.65
N PHE A 228 -11.15 -2.04 4.66
CA PHE A 228 -12.13 -2.77 3.86
C PHE A 228 -12.70 -3.97 4.61
N GLU A 229 -11.95 -4.54 5.55
CA GLU A 229 -12.42 -5.57 6.48
C GLU A 229 -13.17 -4.93 7.65
N HIS A 230 -12.63 -3.84 8.18
CA HIS A 230 -13.17 -3.20 9.38
C HIS A 230 -14.48 -2.44 9.12
N ASN A 231 -14.47 -1.51 8.15
CA ASN A 231 -15.62 -0.68 7.80
C ASN A 231 -15.58 -0.23 6.33
N PRO A 232 -16.00 -1.09 5.39
CA PRO A 232 -15.92 -0.83 3.96
C PRO A 232 -16.88 0.28 3.47
N ALA A 233 -17.90 0.62 4.25
CA ALA A 233 -18.79 1.74 3.95
C ALA A 233 -18.25 3.10 4.47
N SER A 234 -17.10 3.09 5.15
CA SER A 234 -16.52 4.30 5.71
C SER A 234 -15.98 5.25 4.65
N VAL A 235 -15.92 6.53 5.02
CA VAL A 235 -15.21 7.55 4.25
C VAL A 235 -13.75 7.17 4.01
N GLY A 236 -13.08 6.53 4.98
CA GLY A 236 -11.70 6.07 4.84
C GLY A 236 -11.53 4.99 3.77
N ALA A 237 -12.45 4.02 3.70
CA ALA A 237 -12.46 3.00 2.66
C ALA A 237 -12.63 3.63 1.27
N PHE A 238 -13.57 4.57 1.13
CA PHE A 238 -13.78 5.31 -0.11
C PHE A 238 -12.54 6.12 -0.54
N ASP A 239 -11.89 6.80 0.39
CA ASP A 239 -10.70 7.60 0.10
C ASP A 239 -9.52 6.71 -0.36
N TYR A 240 -9.29 5.58 0.31
CA TYR A 240 -8.25 4.63 -0.09
C TYR A 240 -8.56 3.89 -1.38
N GLN A 241 -9.83 3.61 -1.67
CA GLN A 241 -10.25 3.10 -2.97
C GLN A 241 -9.84 4.09 -4.08
N ASN A 242 -10.23 5.37 -3.96
CA ASN A 242 -9.90 6.38 -4.98
C ASN A 242 -8.39 6.53 -5.19
N PHE A 243 -7.63 6.55 -4.09
CA PHE A 243 -6.17 6.60 -4.17
C PHE A 243 -5.58 5.37 -4.86
N SER A 244 -6.04 4.18 -4.48
CA SER A 244 -5.52 2.94 -5.04
C SER A 244 -5.85 2.80 -6.53
N GLU A 245 -7.03 3.26 -6.96
CA GLU A 245 -7.42 3.29 -8.37
C GLU A 245 -6.59 4.29 -9.18
N GLU A 246 -6.34 5.49 -8.64
CA GLU A 246 -5.43 6.47 -9.24
C GLU A 246 -4.01 5.90 -9.35
N PHE A 247 -3.52 5.29 -8.26
CA PHE A 247 -2.22 4.62 -8.21
C PHE A 247 -2.10 3.51 -9.27
N ILE A 248 -3.06 2.59 -9.36
CA ILE A 248 -3.06 1.51 -10.36
C ILE A 248 -3.04 2.08 -11.78
N ARG A 249 -3.81 3.15 -12.03
CA ARG A 249 -3.94 3.78 -13.35
C ARG A 249 -2.59 4.23 -13.90
N ASP A 250 -1.76 4.80 -13.03
CA ASP A 250 -0.42 5.28 -13.37
C ASP A 250 0.59 4.15 -13.58
N HIS A 251 0.30 2.95 -13.08
CA HIS A 251 1.19 1.78 -13.11
C HIS A 251 0.80 0.71 -14.13
N HIS A 252 -0.22 0.95 -14.98
CA HIS A 252 -0.76 -0.08 -15.88
C HIS A 252 0.29 -0.68 -16.84
N LYS A 253 0.78 -1.87 -16.46
CA LYS A 253 1.30 -2.91 -17.36
C LYS A 253 0.37 -4.14 -17.51
N ASN A 254 -0.75 -4.24 -16.79
CA ASN A 254 -1.60 -5.44 -16.81
C ASN A 254 -3.04 -5.22 -17.33
N LYS A 255 -3.19 -4.37 -18.37
CA LYS A 255 -4.43 -4.34 -19.17
C LYS A 255 -4.75 -5.74 -19.73
N ALA A 256 -3.72 -6.47 -20.17
CA ALA A 256 -3.88 -7.81 -20.76
C ALA A 256 -4.47 -8.87 -19.81
N LYS A 257 -4.12 -8.87 -18.52
CA LYS A 257 -4.64 -9.86 -17.55
C LYS A 257 -6.10 -9.56 -17.19
N ARG A 258 -6.44 -8.28 -17.02
CA ARG A 258 -7.80 -7.81 -16.78
C ARG A 258 -8.70 -8.06 -18.00
N ASP A 259 -8.20 -7.76 -19.19
CA ASP A 259 -8.88 -8.02 -20.47
C ASP A 259 -9.07 -9.53 -20.71
N TYR A 260 -8.08 -10.38 -20.38
CA TYR A 260 -8.17 -11.85 -20.52
C TYR A 260 -9.30 -12.44 -19.67
N TYR A 261 -9.36 -12.11 -18.38
CA TYR A 261 -10.40 -12.66 -17.51
C TYR A 261 -11.76 -12.01 -17.74
N GLN A 262 -11.81 -10.75 -18.19
CA GLN A 262 -13.04 -10.11 -18.67
C GLN A 262 -13.59 -10.87 -19.88
N GLN A 263 -12.75 -11.13 -20.89
CA GLN A 263 -13.12 -11.93 -22.05
C GLN A 263 -13.57 -13.34 -21.67
N LYS A 264 -12.92 -13.96 -20.68
CA LYS A 264 -13.29 -15.30 -20.23
C LYS A 264 -14.62 -15.32 -19.47
N PHE A 265 -14.92 -14.29 -18.68
CA PHE A 265 -16.24 -14.10 -18.07
C PHE A 265 -17.32 -13.85 -19.12
N ASP A 266 -17.04 -12.96 -20.08
CA ASP A 266 -17.97 -12.64 -21.17
C ASP A 266 -18.25 -13.87 -22.07
N SER A 267 -17.33 -14.85 -22.10
CA SER A 267 -17.52 -16.13 -22.79
C SER A 267 -18.36 -17.18 -22.04
N LEU A 268 -18.71 -16.94 -20.77
CA LEU A 268 -19.61 -17.82 -20.01
C LEU A 268 -21.07 -17.68 -20.46
N SER A 269 -21.88 -18.71 -20.23
CA SER A 269 -23.32 -18.61 -20.47
C SER A 269 -23.99 -17.60 -19.54
N GLN A 270 -25.13 -17.04 -19.96
CA GLN A 270 -25.85 -16.02 -19.20
C GLN A 270 -26.24 -16.51 -17.80
N ASP A 271 -26.59 -17.79 -17.65
CA ASP A 271 -26.90 -18.38 -16.35
C ASP A 271 -25.67 -18.49 -15.45
N GLN A 272 -24.50 -18.83 -15.99
CA GLN A 272 -23.25 -18.87 -15.25
C GLN A 272 -22.81 -17.47 -14.81
N GLN A 273 -22.92 -16.47 -15.70
CA GLN A 273 -22.67 -15.07 -15.35
C GLN A 273 -23.62 -14.61 -14.24
N ASN A 274 -24.92 -14.89 -14.36
CA ASN A 274 -25.92 -14.54 -13.36
C ASN A 274 -25.71 -15.25 -12.02
N GLN A 275 -25.26 -16.51 -12.02
CA GLN A 275 -24.90 -17.23 -10.81
C GLN A 275 -23.69 -16.60 -10.11
N ILE A 276 -22.64 -16.26 -10.86
CA ILE A 276 -21.46 -15.56 -10.34
C ILE A 276 -21.87 -14.19 -9.78
N MET A 277 -22.71 -13.44 -10.49
CA MET A 277 -23.23 -12.13 -10.08
C MET A 277 -24.08 -12.21 -8.82
N ASN A 278 -25.03 -13.16 -8.76
CA ASN A 278 -25.89 -13.36 -7.61
C ASN A 278 -25.10 -13.87 -6.39
N PHE A 279 -24.09 -14.71 -6.61
CA PHE A 279 -23.18 -15.16 -5.56
C PHE A 279 -22.35 -13.99 -5.02
N ALA A 280 -21.81 -13.12 -5.88
CA ALA A 280 -21.10 -11.91 -5.49
C ALA A 280 -21.98 -10.94 -4.71
N GLN A 281 -23.19 -10.67 -5.17
CA GLN A 281 -24.13 -9.77 -4.50
C GLN A 281 -24.63 -10.32 -3.16
N ARG A 282 -24.99 -11.61 -3.07
CA ARG A 282 -25.49 -12.23 -1.84
C ARG A 282 -24.43 -12.36 -0.77
N ASN A 283 -23.19 -12.63 -1.17
CA ASN A 283 -22.10 -12.77 -0.22
C ASN A 283 -21.39 -11.45 0.05
N LEU A 284 -21.73 -10.35 -0.62
CA LEU A 284 -21.08 -9.06 -0.41
C LEU A 284 -21.12 -8.62 1.07
N SER A 285 -22.26 -8.82 1.74
CA SER A 285 -22.40 -8.55 3.18
C SER A 285 -21.69 -9.58 4.08
N LEU A 286 -21.55 -10.83 3.62
CA LEU A 286 -20.81 -11.89 4.30
C LEU A 286 -19.29 -11.71 4.16
N PHE A 287 -18.81 -11.21 3.03
CA PHE A 287 -17.40 -10.90 2.75
C PHE A 287 -16.92 -9.69 3.56
N ILE A 288 -17.79 -8.68 3.73
CA ILE A 288 -17.55 -7.54 4.64
C ILE A 288 -17.45 -7.99 6.10
N LYS A 289 -18.11 -9.10 6.47
CA LYS A 289 -18.25 -9.53 7.87
C LYS A 289 -17.35 -10.70 8.29
N ASN A 290 -16.91 -11.54 7.34
CA ASN A 290 -16.19 -12.80 7.61
C ASN A 290 -14.88 -12.99 6.82
N GLY A 291 -14.41 -12.02 6.02
CA GLY A 291 -13.19 -12.18 5.23
C GLY A 291 -13.31 -13.19 4.06
N LEU A 292 -12.22 -13.37 3.30
CA LEU A 292 -12.17 -14.03 1.98
C LEU A 292 -12.27 -15.57 2.01
N GLU A 293 -12.64 -16.19 3.13
CA GLU A 293 -12.55 -17.65 3.37
C GLU A 293 -13.49 -18.53 2.51
N LYS A 294 -14.33 -17.95 1.64
CA LYS A 294 -15.27 -18.70 0.78
C LYS A 294 -15.18 -18.31 -0.70
N LEU A 295 -13.98 -18.16 -1.24
CA LEU A 295 -13.82 -18.06 -2.69
C LEU A 295 -13.98 -19.44 -3.36
N PRO A 296 -14.58 -19.52 -4.57
CA PRO A 296 -14.63 -20.77 -5.32
C PRO A 296 -13.22 -21.28 -5.64
N GLU A 297 -12.95 -22.57 -5.43
CA GLU A 297 -11.64 -23.21 -5.70
C GLU A 297 -11.22 -23.09 -7.18
N ASN A 298 -12.17 -22.93 -8.08
CA ASN A 298 -11.91 -22.77 -9.50
C ASN A 298 -11.36 -21.37 -9.80
N THR A 299 -10.08 -21.30 -10.17
CA THR A 299 -9.32 -20.06 -10.45
C THR A 299 -9.99 -19.16 -11.49
N VAL A 300 -10.67 -19.74 -12.48
CA VAL A 300 -11.36 -18.98 -13.54
C VAL A 300 -12.61 -18.30 -13.00
N ILE A 301 -13.38 -19.04 -12.19
CA ILE A 301 -14.60 -18.54 -11.55
C ILE A 301 -14.23 -17.49 -10.50
N ARG A 302 -13.12 -17.69 -9.79
CA ARG A 302 -12.56 -16.74 -8.82
C ARG A 302 -12.16 -15.41 -9.47
N GLU A 303 -11.47 -15.45 -10.61
CA GLU A 303 -11.03 -14.23 -11.32
C GLU A 303 -12.20 -13.51 -12.02
N ALA A 304 -13.11 -14.26 -12.64
CA ALA A 304 -14.40 -13.75 -13.14
C ALA A 304 -15.22 -13.08 -12.02
N PHE A 305 -15.24 -13.68 -10.85
CA PHE A 305 -15.89 -13.15 -9.66
C PHE A 305 -15.22 -11.86 -9.15
N LEU A 306 -13.89 -11.74 -9.18
CA LEU A 306 -13.19 -10.51 -8.78
C LEU A 306 -13.46 -9.36 -9.76
N ILE A 307 -13.51 -9.64 -11.06
CA ILE A 307 -13.87 -8.67 -12.10
C ILE A 307 -15.30 -8.19 -11.95
N GLU A 308 -16.25 -9.11 -11.74
CA GLU A 308 -17.65 -8.71 -11.54
C GLU A 308 -17.93 -8.13 -10.16
N ARG A 309 -17.19 -8.55 -9.12
CA ARG A 309 -17.18 -7.83 -7.86
C ARG A 309 -16.75 -6.39 -8.12
N ASN A 310 -15.74 -6.13 -8.93
CA ASN A 310 -15.34 -4.76 -9.26
C ASN A 310 -16.42 -4.00 -10.03
N LYS A 311 -17.15 -4.62 -10.96
CA LYS A 311 -18.32 -3.98 -11.61
C LYS A 311 -19.52 -3.78 -10.67
N VAL A 312 -19.72 -4.68 -9.71
CA VAL A 312 -20.73 -4.55 -8.65
C VAL A 312 -20.32 -3.48 -7.64
N MET A 313 -19.03 -3.37 -7.30
CA MET A 313 -18.47 -2.29 -6.50
C MET A 313 -18.58 -0.95 -7.24
N GLU A 314 -18.37 -0.89 -8.55
CA GLU A 314 -18.64 0.31 -9.37
C GLU A 314 -20.14 0.67 -9.41
N LYS A 315 -21.06 -0.30 -9.28
CA LYS A 315 -22.51 -0.06 -9.22
C LYS A 315 -23.01 0.31 -7.81
N ILE A 316 -22.37 -0.21 -6.76
CA ILE A 316 -22.69 0.06 -5.35
C ILE A 316 -22.01 1.35 -4.86
N PHE A 317 -20.81 1.62 -5.37
CA PHE A 317 -20.04 2.84 -5.20
C PHE A 317 -19.93 3.55 -6.56
N PRO A 318 -21.04 4.11 -7.08
CA PRO A 318 -21.00 4.81 -8.36
C PRO A 318 -19.96 5.93 -8.31
N TYR A 319 -19.07 5.92 -9.29
CA TYR A 319 -18.11 6.98 -9.56
C TYR A 319 -18.88 8.30 -9.64
N ARG A 320 -18.92 9.08 -8.55
CA ARG A 320 -19.45 10.44 -8.58
C ARG A 320 -18.35 11.34 -9.10
N THR A 321 -18.27 11.48 -10.42
CA THR A 321 -17.46 12.49 -11.11
C THR A 321 -17.78 13.93 -10.67
N ASN A 322 -18.87 14.16 -9.91
CA ASN A 322 -19.34 15.48 -9.51
C ASN A 322 -19.22 15.80 -8.01
N VAL A 323 -18.05 15.59 -7.41
CA VAL A 323 -17.66 16.34 -6.19
C VAL A 323 -16.23 16.90 -6.34
N LEU A 324 -15.90 17.36 -7.55
CA LEU A 324 -14.81 18.30 -7.76
C LEU A 324 -15.42 19.63 -8.12
N ILE A 325 -15.09 20.63 -7.29
CA ILE A 325 -15.47 22.05 -7.37
C ILE A 325 -16.87 22.30 -6.80
N GLY A 326 -16.89 22.77 -5.54
CA GLY A 326 -17.98 23.63 -5.10
C GLY A 326 -18.00 24.86 -6.01
N SER A 327 -18.92 24.85 -6.97
CA SER A 327 -19.51 26.08 -7.47
C SER A 327 -20.34 26.65 -6.32
N SER A 328 -19.77 27.62 -5.59
CA SER A 328 -20.58 28.54 -4.81
C SER A 328 -21.23 29.56 -5.76
N PRO A 329 -22.43 30.09 -5.42
CA PRO A 329 -23.19 31.03 -6.26
C PRO A 329 -22.46 32.34 -6.53
#